data_AF-A0A9D7J601-F1
#
_entry.id   AF-A0A9D7J601-F1
#
_cell.length_a   1.000
_cell.length_b   1.000
_cell.length_c   1.000
_cell.angle_alpha   90.00
_cell.angle_beta   90.00
_cell.angle_gamma   90.00
#
_symmetry.space_group_name_H-M   'P 1'
#
loop_
_entity.id
_entity.type
_entity.pdbx_description
1 polymer ?
#
loop_
_entity_poly.entity_id
_entity_poly.type
_entity_poly.pdbx_seq_one_letter_code
_entity_poly.pdbx_strand_id
1 'polypeptide(L)'
;MTVKETGLSTGRGLRASLGAAWVAAPGSLVLSLAVVLVMGALPPIQLWLVGLLVAEVASGAGLSRLVAPVVAIGILLGVMAGVNSLQNAATKRLEFAVSAWAQDRLLRSATQQSPATIEDPQQRDALEADWETARSRVGPLMMTLFTWMGQIVTVVGTIIVLMQFSVLGTVFIIAAVLPPVIAVPAMFRAYSRAFEETAALDRVTVALGTFTVSPDGFTDATAAHYQPVLRRTHRSFVRQSQDQHLHAINVETKVLLWSALATAACVVAGLLTMFQAGTLTASGVAVVIASVTVMGVLINVVFSAGDLIRDSLFVGRFLDRIGAVERQPEPEEPRRSSPGLRAIATAELGFTYPPRPSPHSPP
;
A
#
# COMPACT_ATOMS: atom_id res chain seq x y z
N MET A 1 -18.26 11.45 -0.66
CA MET A 1 -17.92 10.85 -1.97
C MET A 1 -18.76 9.60 -2.15
N THR A 2 -19.51 9.51 -3.24
CA THR A 2 -20.32 8.32 -3.52
C THR A 2 -19.42 7.19 -4.04
N VAL A 3 -19.78 5.92 -3.78
CA VAL A 3 -18.99 4.71 -4.19
C VAL A 3 -18.67 4.69 -5.69
N LYS A 4 -19.48 5.37 -6.51
CA LYS A 4 -19.30 5.47 -7.96
C LYS A 4 -18.20 6.47 -8.35
N GLU A 5 -18.03 7.56 -7.60
CA GLU A 5 -16.97 8.55 -7.82
C GLU A 5 -15.60 8.03 -7.38
N THR A 6 -15.56 7.21 -6.32
CA THR A 6 -14.32 6.60 -5.84
C THR A 6 -13.78 5.57 -6.85
N GLY A 7 -14.63 4.72 -7.44
CA GLY A 7 -14.18 3.73 -8.43
C GLY A 7 -13.54 4.34 -9.69
N LEU A 8 -14.14 5.41 -10.24
CA LEU A 8 -13.62 6.10 -11.43
C LEU A 8 -12.33 6.89 -11.16
N SER A 9 -12.08 7.28 -9.91
CA SER A 9 -10.85 7.97 -9.51
C SER A 9 -9.72 6.97 -9.18
N THR A 10 -10.02 5.83 -8.57
CA THR A 10 -9.06 4.73 -8.34
C THR A 10 -8.42 4.25 -9.64
N GLY A 11 -9.23 3.91 -10.65
CA GLY A 11 -8.71 3.40 -11.92
C GLY A 11 -7.83 4.42 -12.66
N ARG A 12 -8.18 5.70 -12.57
CA ARG A 12 -7.36 6.80 -13.12
C ARG A 12 -6.04 6.94 -12.35
N GLY A 13 -6.06 6.93 -11.02
CA GLY A 13 -4.87 7.00 -10.19
C GLY A 13 -3.89 5.85 -10.45
N LEU A 14 -4.39 4.62 -10.57
CA LEU A 14 -3.57 3.45 -10.90
C LEU A 14 -2.97 3.56 -12.31
N ARG A 15 -3.77 3.95 -13.30
CA ARG A 15 -3.28 4.15 -14.67
C ARG A 15 -2.23 5.25 -14.75
N ALA A 16 -2.44 6.37 -14.07
CA ALA A 16 -1.49 7.48 -14.02
C ALA A 16 -0.19 7.04 -13.33
N SER A 17 -0.29 6.27 -12.25
CA SER A 17 0.88 5.76 -11.52
C SER A 17 1.68 4.75 -12.35
N LEU A 18 1.01 3.87 -13.10
CA LEU A 18 1.68 2.99 -14.06
C LEU A 18 2.35 3.78 -15.20
N GLY A 19 1.71 4.86 -15.66
CA GLY A 19 2.31 5.78 -16.62
C GLY A 19 3.57 6.45 -16.07
N ALA A 20 3.53 6.94 -14.82
CA ALA A 20 4.68 7.50 -14.13
C ALA A 20 5.80 6.46 -13.97
N ALA A 21 5.47 5.23 -13.57
CA ALA A 21 6.41 4.13 -13.47
C ALA A 21 7.06 3.76 -14.81
N TRP A 22 6.29 3.79 -15.90
CA TRP A 22 6.79 3.55 -17.24
C TRP A 22 7.76 4.64 -17.71
N VAL A 23 7.49 5.91 -17.39
CA VAL A 23 8.39 7.02 -17.70
C VAL A 23 9.65 6.99 -16.84
N ALA A 24 9.53 6.66 -15.55
CA ALA A 24 10.64 6.68 -14.61
C ALA A 24 11.63 5.50 -14.80
N ALA A 25 11.12 4.28 -14.96
CA ALA A 25 11.96 3.08 -15.06
C ALA A 25 11.25 1.92 -15.79
N PRO A 26 11.11 1.98 -17.13
CA PRO A 26 10.34 0.99 -17.90
C PRO A 26 10.93 -0.43 -17.79
N GLY A 27 12.26 -0.56 -17.78
CA GLY A 27 12.92 -1.85 -17.62
C GLY A 27 12.64 -2.51 -16.26
N SER A 28 12.70 -1.73 -15.17
CA SER A 28 12.38 -2.22 -13.82
C SER A 28 10.90 -2.56 -13.67
N LEU A 29 10.01 -1.82 -14.34
CA LEU A 29 8.58 -2.09 -14.39
C LEU A 29 8.27 -3.42 -15.08
N VAL A 30 8.82 -3.66 -16.28
CA VAL A 30 8.63 -4.92 -17.01
C VAL A 30 9.22 -6.09 -16.23
N LEU A 31 10.42 -5.94 -15.68
CA LEU A 31 11.04 -6.99 -14.86
C LEU A 31 10.20 -7.29 -13.61
N SER A 32 9.75 -6.27 -12.89
CA SER A 32 8.92 -6.46 -11.69
C SER A 32 7.61 -7.17 -12.03
N LEU A 33 6.95 -6.78 -13.12
CA LEU A 33 5.72 -7.43 -13.57
C LEU A 33 5.95 -8.90 -13.94
N ALA A 34 7.00 -9.20 -14.72
CA ALA A 34 7.33 -10.58 -15.09
C ALA A 34 7.62 -11.43 -13.85
N VAL A 35 8.42 -10.92 -12.92
CA VAL A 35 8.77 -11.61 -11.67
C VAL A 35 7.55 -11.84 -10.79
N VAL A 36 6.64 -10.86 -10.69
CA VAL A 36 5.39 -10.98 -9.93
C VAL A 36 4.48 -12.07 -10.49
N LEU A 37 4.36 -12.15 -11.82
CA LEU A 37 3.57 -13.20 -12.47
C LEU A 37 4.17 -14.59 -12.23
N VAL A 38 5.50 -14.72 -12.32
CA VAL A 38 6.20 -15.97 -12.00
C VAL A 38 5.96 -16.33 -10.53
N MET A 39 6.21 -15.40 -9.60
CA MET A 39 5.99 -15.58 -8.16
C MET A 39 4.57 -16.00 -7.83
N GLY A 40 3.57 -15.39 -8.46
CA GLY A 40 2.17 -15.75 -8.25
C GLY A 40 1.82 -17.16 -8.73
N ALA A 41 2.53 -17.66 -9.74
CA ALA A 41 2.31 -19.01 -10.26
C ALA A 41 3.01 -20.12 -9.44
N LEU A 42 4.03 -19.79 -8.63
CA LEU A 42 4.81 -20.81 -7.90
C LEU A 42 3.97 -21.56 -6.84
N PRO A 43 3.18 -20.91 -5.97
CA PRO A 43 2.38 -21.63 -4.97
C PRO A 43 1.36 -22.64 -5.55
N PRO A 44 0.56 -22.33 -6.60
CA PRO A 44 -0.34 -23.33 -7.17
C PRO A 44 0.41 -24.48 -7.85
N ILE A 45 1.55 -24.22 -8.50
CA ILE A 45 2.41 -25.30 -9.03
C ILE A 45 2.93 -26.18 -7.90
N GLN A 46 3.38 -25.59 -6.79
CA GLN A 46 3.82 -26.33 -5.60
C GLN A 46 2.69 -27.20 -5.04
N LEU A 47 1.49 -26.65 -4.90
CA LEU A 47 0.31 -27.37 -4.42
C LEU A 47 -0.02 -28.57 -5.32
N TRP A 48 0.03 -28.38 -6.64
CA TRP A 48 -0.20 -29.43 -7.62
C TRP A 48 0.84 -30.56 -7.52
N LEU A 49 2.13 -30.23 -7.42
CA LEU A 49 3.21 -31.21 -7.25
C LEU A 49 3.08 -31.99 -5.93
N VAL A 50 2.70 -31.33 -4.84
CA VAL A 50 2.42 -31.99 -3.55
C VAL A 50 1.24 -32.95 -3.70
N GLY A 51 0.17 -32.54 -4.39
CA GLY A 51 -0.98 -33.40 -4.68
C GLY A 51 -0.59 -34.67 -5.45
N LEU A 52 0.27 -34.55 -6.46
CA LEU A 52 0.81 -35.69 -7.21
C LEU A 52 1.66 -36.61 -6.32
N LEU A 53 2.57 -36.04 -5.53
CA LEU A 53 3.41 -36.80 -4.62
C LEU A 53 2.57 -37.64 -3.65
N VAL A 54 1.55 -37.02 -3.04
CA VAL A 54 0.67 -37.72 -2.10
C VAL A 54 -0.15 -38.80 -2.80
N ALA A 55 -0.61 -38.57 -4.03
CA ALA A 55 -1.32 -39.57 -4.80
C ALA A 55 -0.45 -40.81 -5.10
N GLU A 56 0.80 -40.62 -5.53
CA GLU A 56 1.75 -41.71 -5.77
C GLU A 56 2.05 -42.50 -4.49
N VAL A 57 2.30 -41.81 -3.37
CA VAL A 57 2.52 -42.45 -2.05
C VAL A 57 1.28 -43.24 -1.63
N ALA A 58 0.09 -42.68 -1.76
CA ALA A 58 -1.16 -43.35 -1.39
C ALA A 58 -1.45 -44.59 -2.27
N SER A 59 -0.97 -44.60 -3.51
CA SER A 59 -1.09 -45.76 -4.41
C SER A 59 -0.08 -46.89 -4.11
N GLY A 60 0.85 -46.67 -3.17
CA GLY A 60 1.93 -47.61 -2.87
C GLY A 60 3.01 -47.64 -3.97
N ALA A 61 3.17 -46.55 -4.72
CA ALA A 61 4.16 -46.47 -5.79
C ALA A 61 5.59 -46.68 -5.27
N GLY A 62 6.40 -47.41 -6.05
CA GLY A 62 7.82 -47.61 -5.74
C GLY A 62 8.62 -46.31 -5.81
N LEU A 63 9.79 -46.30 -5.15
CA LEU A 63 10.66 -45.12 -5.03
C LEU A 63 10.93 -44.41 -6.37
N SER A 64 11.06 -45.16 -7.47
CA SER A 64 11.32 -44.63 -8.81
C SER A 64 10.27 -43.63 -9.30
N ARG A 65 8.99 -43.81 -8.95
CA ARG A 65 7.92 -42.87 -9.30
C ARG A 65 7.88 -41.64 -8.38
N LEU A 66 8.43 -41.75 -7.17
CA LEU A 66 8.50 -40.66 -6.21
C LEU A 66 9.66 -39.70 -6.50
N VAL A 67 10.72 -40.14 -7.18
CA VAL A 67 11.90 -39.31 -7.48
C VAL A 67 11.52 -38.06 -8.26
N ALA A 68 10.72 -38.19 -9.33
CA ALA A 68 10.36 -37.06 -10.18
C ALA A 68 9.64 -35.91 -9.44
N PRO A 69 8.52 -36.14 -8.70
CA PRO A 69 7.85 -35.07 -7.97
C PRO A 69 8.71 -34.50 -6.83
N VAL A 70 9.52 -35.31 -6.14
CA VAL A 70 10.42 -34.82 -5.08
C VAL A 70 11.50 -33.90 -5.66
N VAL A 71 12.14 -34.30 -6.77
CA VAL A 71 13.13 -33.46 -7.46
C VAL A 71 12.49 -32.18 -7.99
N ALA A 72 11.30 -32.27 -8.59
CA ALA A 72 10.56 -31.11 -9.08
C ALA A 72 10.23 -30.11 -7.95
N ILE A 73 9.78 -30.59 -6.79
CA ILE A 73 9.55 -29.75 -5.60
C ILE A 73 10.87 -29.12 -5.13
N GLY A 74 11.96 -29.89 -5.05
CA GLY A 74 13.28 -29.37 -4.66
C GLY A 74 13.77 -28.24 -5.58
N ILE A 75 13.66 -28.43 -6.90
CA ILE A 75 13.99 -27.40 -7.90
C ILE A 75 13.07 -26.19 -7.73
N LEU A 76 11.77 -26.40 -7.57
CA LEU A 76 10.79 -25.33 -7.40
C LEU A 76 11.12 -24.46 -6.18
N LEU A 77 11.46 -25.06 -5.04
CA LEU A 77 11.87 -24.34 -3.83
C LEU A 77 13.14 -23.50 -4.06
N GLY A 78 14.12 -24.04 -4.79
CA GLY A 78 15.32 -23.30 -5.20
C GLY A 78 14.99 -22.12 -6.11
N VAL A 79 14.11 -22.31 -7.09
CA VAL A 79 13.63 -21.25 -7.98
C VAL A 79 12.88 -20.18 -7.19
N MET A 80 11.99 -20.56 -6.27
CA MET A 80 11.27 -19.62 -5.40
C MET A 80 12.22 -18.71 -4.62
N ALA A 81 13.31 -19.25 -4.06
CA ALA A 81 14.30 -18.45 -3.35
C ALA A 81 14.97 -17.41 -4.28
N GLY A 82 15.42 -17.85 -5.46
CA GLY A 82 16.06 -16.96 -6.45
C GLY A 82 15.11 -15.89 -6.98
N VAL A 83 13.86 -16.26 -7.29
CA VAL A 83 12.83 -15.33 -7.78
C VAL A 83 12.44 -14.32 -6.69
N ASN A 84 12.33 -14.73 -5.42
CA ASN A 84 12.11 -13.82 -4.29
C ASN A 84 13.21 -12.75 -4.17
N SER A 85 14.48 -13.16 -4.28
CA SER A 85 15.61 -12.21 -4.25
C SER A 85 15.55 -11.23 -5.43
N LEU A 86 15.22 -11.73 -6.63
CA LEU A 86 15.08 -10.91 -7.82
C LEU A 86 13.90 -9.93 -7.70
N GLN A 87 12.77 -10.39 -7.15
CA GLN A 87 11.59 -9.56 -6.90
C GLN A 87 11.96 -8.39 -6.01
N ASN A 88 12.55 -8.65 -4.84
CA ASN A 88 12.94 -7.61 -3.89
C ASN A 88 13.90 -6.58 -4.50
N ALA A 89 14.82 -7.01 -5.37
CA ALA A 89 15.74 -6.10 -6.04
C ALA A 89 15.04 -5.26 -7.12
N ALA A 90 14.22 -5.90 -7.96
CA ALA A 90 13.51 -5.24 -9.05
C ALA A 90 12.50 -4.20 -8.52
N THR A 91 11.76 -4.57 -7.49
CA THR A 91 10.71 -3.74 -6.92
C THR A 91 11.29 -2.56 -6.14
N LYS A 92 12.36 -2.74 -5.36
CA LYS A 92 13.07 -1.62 -4.71
C LYS A 92 13.65 -0.63 -5.73
N ARG A 93 14.25 -1.12 -6.81
CA ARG A 93 14.77 -0.25 -7.87
C ARG A 93 13.67 0.59 -8.50
N LEU A 94 12.52 -0.02 -8.75
CA LEU A 94 11.35 0.67 -9.29
C LEU A 94 10.80 1.69 -8.28
N GLU A 95 10.64 1.31 -7.02
CA GLU A 95 10.18 2.20 -5.94
C GLU A 95 11.07 3.44 -5.83
N PHE A 96 12.40 3.28 -5.78
CA PHE A 96 13.34 4.39 -5.74
C PHE A 96 13.23 5.29 -6.97
N ALA A 97 13.17 4.71 -8.17
CA ALA A 97 13.09 5.48 -9.41
C ALA A 97 11.78 6.30 -9.50
N VAL A 98 10.66 5.68 -9.12
CA VAL A 98 9.34 6.34 -9.14
C VAL A 98 9.25 7.43 -8.08
N SER A 99 9.73 7.18 -6.87
CA SER A 99 9.75 8.19 -5.81
C SER A 99 10.68 9.35 -6.15
N ALA A 100 11.86 9.09 -6.72
CA ALA A 100 12.77 10.14 -7.17
C ALA A 100 12.15 10.99 -8.30
N TRP A 101 11.51 10.34 -9.27
CA TRP A 101 10.78 11.02 -10.35
C TRP A 101 9.65 11.89 -9.79
N ALA A 102 8.86 11.39 -8.85
CA ALA A 102 7.75 12.13 -8.26
C ALA A 102 8.24 13.35 -7.46
N GLN A 103 9.32 13.21 -6.69
CA GLN A 103 9.92 14.31 -5.92
C GLN A 103 10.52 15.38 -6.82
N ASP A 104 11.26 14.99 -7.86
CA ASP A 104 11.83 15.92 -8.85
C ASP A 104 10.73 16.74 -9.54
N ARG A 105 9.64 16.08 -9.95
CA ARG A 105 8.47 16.72 -10.56
C ARG A 105 7.77 17.69 -9.61
N LEU A 106 7.61 17.31 -8.35
CA LEU A 106 7.04 18.18 -7.31
C LEU A 106 7.93 19.40 -7.05
N LEU A 107 9.25 19.22 -6.97
CA LEU A 107 10.19 20.33 -6.77
C LEU A 107 10.16 21.30 -7.94
N ARG A 108 10.13 20.81 -9.19
CA ARG A 108 9.93 21.68 -10.37
C ARG A 108 8.62 22.46 -10.27
N SER A 109 7.51 21.78 -9.98
CA SER A 109 6.20 22.41 -9.77
C SER A 109 6.24 23.47 -8.66
N ALA A 110 6.91 23.22 -7.54
CA ALA A 110 7.03 24.16 -6.44
C ALA A 110 7.87 25.39 -6.81
N THR A 111 8.96 25.21 -7.58
CA THR A 111 9.82 26.33 -8.01
C THR A 111 9.16 27.27 -9.02
N GLN A 112 8.09 26.83 -9.67
CA GLN A 112 7.30 27.63 -10.60
C GLN A 112 6.21 28.46 -9.91
N GLN A 113 5.92 28.19 -8.63
CA GLN A 113 4.90 28.92 -7.88
C GLN A 113 5.43 30.27 -7.37
N SER A 114 4.56 31.27 -7.35
CA SER A 114 4.92 32.57 -6.80
C SER A 114 5.07 32.50 -5.27
N PRO A 115 5.95 33.31 -4.65
CA PRO A 115 6.06 33.37 -3.19
C PRO A 115 4.72 33.68 -2.50
N ALA A 116 3.89 34.54 -3.11
CA ALA A 116 2.56 34.88 -2.59
C ALA A 116 1.61 33.67 -2.56
N THR A 117 1.76 32.72 -3.49
CA THR A 117 1.01 31.46 -3.49
C THR A 117 1.44 30.56 -2.34
N ILE A 118 2.74 30.52 -2.04
CA ILE A 118 3.30 29.69 -0.96
C ILE A 118 2.95 30.25 0.43
N GLU A 119 2.76 31.56 0.54
CA GLU A 119 2.31 32.22 1.77
C GLU A 119 0.85 31.90 2.14
N ASP A 120 0.03 31.43 1.20
CA ASP A 120 -1.34 30.95 1.49
C ASP A 120 -1.29 29.64 2.30
N PRO A 121 -1.84 29.60 3.52
CA PRO A 121 -1.88 28.39 4.34
C PRO A 121 -2.48 27.18 3.61
N GLN A 122 -3.49 27.37 2.77
CA GLN A 122 -4.13 26.26 2.05
C GLN A 122 -3.19 25.66 1.01
N GLN A 123 -2.41 26.48 0.32
CA GLN A 123 -1.43 26.03 -0.67
C GLN A 123 -0.24 25.37 0.00
N ARG A 124 0.21 25.90 1.16
CA ARG A 124 1.26 25.27 1.95
C ARG A 124 0.84 23.89 2.44
N ASP A 125 -0.37 23.76 2.98
CA ASP A 125 -0.91 22.47 3.43
C ASP A 125 -1.05 21.49 2.24
N ALA A 126 -1.45 22.00 1.08
CA ALA A 126 -1.56 21.21 -0.15
C ALA A 126 -0.18 20.72 -0.64
N LEU A 127 0.85 21.58 -0.59
CA LEU A 127 2.23 21.26 -0.97
C LEU A 127 2.87 20.27 0.01
N GLU A 128 2.62 20.41 1.32
CA GLU A 128 3.07 19.47 2.33
C GLU A 128 2.44 18.08 2.13
N ALA A 129 1.13 18.04 1.83
CA ALA A 129 0.44 16.80 1.50
C ALA A 129 0.97 16.15 0.21
N ASP A 130 1.31 16.95 -0.80
CA ASP A 130 1.93 16.46 -2.04
C ASP A 130 3.34 15.95 -1.79
N TRP A 131 4.12 16.64 -0.96
CA TRP A 131 5.46 16.21 -0.58
C TRP A 131 5.44 14.87 0.14
N GLU A 132 4.53 14.71 1.09
CA GLU A 132 4.33 13.44 1.77
C GLU A 132 3.89 12.35 0.77
N THR A 133 2.97 12.68 -0.15
CA THR A 133 2.53 11.73 -1.19
C THR A 133 3.67 11.30 -2.11
N ALA A 134 4.47 12.24 -2.61
CA ALA A 134 5.63 12.01 -3.46
C ALA A 134 6.69 11.15 -2.76
N ARG A 135 6.89 11.38 -1.45
CA ARG A 135 7.91 10.69 -0.65
C ARG A 135 7.50 9.29 -0.22
N SER A 136 6.26 9.11 0.26
CA SER A 136 5.86 7.91 1.01
C SER A 136 4.72 7.11 0.36
N ARG A 137 4.07 7.61 -0.70
CA ARG A 137 2.90 6.94 -1.29
C ARG A 137 3.12 6.46 -2.72
N VAL A 138 3.78 7.24 -3.59
CA VAL A 138 3.88 6.87 -5.02
C VAL A 138 4.65 5.55 -5.22
N GLY A 139 5.82 5.41 -4.60
CA GLY A 139 6.62 4.19 -4.64
C GLY A 139 5.88 2.98 -4.03
N PRO A 140 5.47 3.05 -2.75
CA PRO A 140 4.74 1.96 -2.09
C PRO A 140 3.43 1.57 -2.79
N LEU A 141 2.72 2.49 -3.45
CA LEU A 141 1.54 2.16 -4.25
C LEU A 141 1.86 1.13 -5.35
N MET A 142 3.03 1.22 -5.99
CA MET A 142 3.48 0.24 -6.98
C MET A 142 3.76 -1.11 -6.34
N MET A 143 4.39 -1.12 -5.17
CA MET A 143 4.62 -2.34 -4.38
C MET A 143 3.30 -3.05 -4.04
N THR A 144 2.31 -2.30 -3.55
CA THR A 144 0.98 -2.80 -3.21
C THR A 144 0.27 -3.33 -4.45
N LEU A 145 0.34 -2.62 -5.58
CA LEU A 145 -0.24 -3.07 -6.85
C LEU A 145 0.37 -4.40 -7.34
N PHE A 146 1.69 -4.54 -7.32
CA PHE A 146 2.37 -5.78 -7.70
C PHE A 146 2.05 -6.94 -6.77
N THR A 147 2.06 -6.67 -5.47
CA THR A 147 1.68 -7.67 -4.46
C THR A 147 0.25 -8.15 -4.72
N TRP A 148 -0.69 -7.22 -4.94
CA TRP A 148 -2.09 -7.54 -5.22
C TRP A 148 -2.25 -8.35 -6.52
N MET A 149 -1.58 -7.98 -7.61
CA MET A 149 -1.60 -8.75 -8.86
C MET A 149 -1.04 -10.16 -8.68
N GLY A 150 0.10 -10.30 -8.01
CA GLY A 150 0.70 -11.60 -7.71
C GLY A 150 -0.23 -12.47 -6.87
N GLN A 151 -0.88 -11.89 -5.86
CA GLN A 151 -1.87 -12.59 -5.04
C GLN A 151 -3.10 -13.04 -5.86
N ILE A 152 -3.60 -12.24 -6.80
CA ILE A 152 -4.69 -12.66 -7.71
C ILE A 152 -4.28 -13.88 -8.53
N VAL A 153 -3.08 -13.87 -9.12
CA VAL A 153 -2.57 -15.01 -9.89
C VAL A 153 -2.46 -16.25 -9.01
N THR A 154 -1.92 -16.12 -7.80
CA THR A 154 -1.86 -17.20 -6.81
C THR A 154 -3.23 -17.77 -6.48
N VAL A 155 -4.20 -16.90 -6.21
CA VAL A 155 -5.57 -17.27 -5.84
C VAL A 155 -6.25 -18.02 -6.99
N VAL A 156 -6.24 -17.45 -8.19
CA VAL A 156 -6.87 -18.04 -9.37
C VAL A 156 -6.22 -19.38 -9.69
N GLY A 157 -4.88 -19.44 -9.71
CA GLY A 157 -4.14 -20.67 -9.94
C GLY A 157 -4.44 -21.74 -8.89
N THR A 158 -4.54 -21.34 -7.61
CA THR A 158 -4.85 -22.29 -6.54
C THR A 158 -6.25 -22.84 -6.65
N ILE A 159 -7.24 -21.99 -6.97
CA ILE A 159 -8.62 -22.43 -7.20
C ILE A 159 -8.68 -23.42 -8.37
N ILE A 160 -7.97 -23.15 -9.47
CA ILE A 160 -7.90 -24.07 -10.62
C ILE A 160 -7.33 -25.43 -10.20
N VAL A 161 -6.20 -25.44 -9.48
CA VAL A 161 -5.57 -26.67 -8.98
C VAL A 161 -6.50 -27.41 -8.02
N LEU A 162 -7.12 -26.69 -7.08
CA LEU A 162 -8.07 -27.26 -6.13
C LEU A 162 -9.27 -27.92 -6.81
N MET A 163 -9.83 -27.29 -7.85
CA MET A 163 -10.97 -27.84 -8.59
C MET A 163 -10.61 -29.16 -9.29
N GLN A 164 -9.35 -29.35 -9.70
CA GLN A 164 -8.89 -30.62 -10.31
C GLN A 164 -8.85 -31.77 -9.29
N PHE A 165 -8.56 -31.49 -8.02
CA PHE A 165 -8.50 -32.52 -6.97
C PHE A 165 -9.84 -32.72 -6.24
N SER A 166 -10.54 -31.63 -5.90
CA SER A 166 -11.82 -31.70 -5.20
C SER A 166 -12.63 -30.41 -5.38
N VAL A 167 -13.71 -30.48 -6.15
CA VAL A 167 -14.68 -29.38 -6.30
C VAL A 167 -15.30 -29.02 -4.95
N LEU A 168 -15.69 -30.02 -4.15
CA LEU A 168 -16.25 -29.78 -2.81
C LEU A 168 -15.24 -29.08 -1.89
N GLY A 169 -13.99 -29.54 -1.85
CA GLY A 169 -12.93 -28.91 -1.06
C GLY A 169 -12.71 -27.45 -1.47
N THR A 170 -12.76 -27.16 -2.78
CA THR A 170 -12.68 -25.79 -3.32
C THR A 170 -13.79 -24.91 -2.77
N VAL A 171 -15.05 -25.37 -2.83
CA VAL A 171 -16.21 -24.62 -2.33
C VAL A 171 -16.07 -24.30 -0.84
N PHE A 172 -15.64 -25.26 -0.03
CA PHE A 172 -15.43 -25.04 1.40
C PHE A 172 -14.29 -24.09 1.70
N ILE A 173 -13.20 -24.13 0.93
CA ILE A 173 -12.09 -23.19 1.09
C ILE A 173 -12.54 -21.76 0.76
N ILE A 174 -13.29 -21.58 -0.32
CA ILE A 174 -13.88 -20.28 -0.68
C ILE A 174 -14.84 -19.80 0.42
N ALA A 175 -15.72 -20.70 0.90
CA ALA A 175 -16.65 -20.38 1.98
C ALA A 175 -15.92 -20.00 3.28
N ALA A 176 -14.80 -20.65 3.59
CA ALA A 176 -13.98 -20.35 4.77
C ALA A 176 -13.30 -18.97 4.68
N VAL A 177 -13.14 -18.40 3.49
CA VAL A 177 -12.63 -17.02 3.31
C VAL A 177 -13.73 -15.96 3.46
N LEU A 178 -15.01 -16.31 3.37
CA LEU A 178 -16.09 -15.32 3.49
C LEU A 178 -16.12 -14.59 4.84
N PRO A 179 -15.95 -15.26 6.01
CA PRO A 179 -15.96 -14.56 7.30
C PRO A 179 -14.95 -13.41 7.40
N PRO A 180 -13.63 -13.59 7.13
CA PRO A 180 -12.69 -12.49 7.16
C PRO A 180 -13.00 -11.39 6.13
N VAL A 181 -13.52 -11.74 4.94
CA VAL A 181 -13.93 -10.74 3.93
C VAL A 181 -15.10 -9.89 4.40
N ILE A 182 -16.09 -10.49 5.07
CA ILE A 182 -17.24 -9.79 5.66
C ILE A 182 -16.81 -8.91 6.85
N ALA A 183 -15.74 -9.29 7.54
CA ALA A 183 -15.15 -8.54 8.64
C ALA A 183 -14.39 -7.27 8.22
N VAL A 184 -13.84 -7.24 7.00
CA VAL A 184 -13.00 -6.13 6.48
C VAL A 184 -13.67 -4.74 6.64
N PRO A 185 -14.95 -4.52 6.27
CA PRO A 185 -15.59 -3.21 6.45
C PRO A 185 -15.68 -2.76 7.91
N ALA A 186 -15.85 -3.68 8.86
CA ALA A 186 -15.88 -3.34 10.28
C ALA A 186 -14.50 -2.86 10.75
N MET A 187 -13.44 -3.54 10.32
CA MET A 187 -12.05 -3.14 10.59
C MET A 187 -11.74 -1.78 9.98
N PHE A 188 -12.07 -1.57 8.69
CA PHE A 188 -11.86 -0.28 8.03
C PHE A 188 -12.59 0.87 8.72
N ARG A 189 -13.83 0.65 9.20
CA ARG A 189 -14.57 1.68 9.95
C ARG A 189 -13.92 1.99 11.29
N ALA A 190 -13.43 0.97 12.01
CA ALA A 190 -12.74 1.18 13.28
C ALA A 190 -11.47 2.02 13.09
N TYR A 191 -10.65 1.68 12.09
CA TYR A 191 -9.45 2.45 11.77
C TYR A 191 -9.76 3.84 11.24
N SER A 192 -10.73 3.98 10.33
CA SER A 192 -11.08 5.28 9.76
C SER A 192 -11.55 6.24 10.84
N ARG A 193 -12.37 5.77 11.80
CA ARG A 193 -12.77 6.59 12.96
C ARG A 193 -11.59 6.97 13.83
N ALA A 194 -10.71 6.02 14.15
CA ALA A 194 -9.52 6.31 14.94
C ALA A 194 -8.67 7.40 14.25
N PHE A 195 -8.41 7.27 12.94
CA PHE A 195 -7.67 8.27 12.18
C PHE A 195 -8.38 9.63 12.10
N GLU A 196 -9.70 9.66 11.91
CA GLU A 196 -10.47 10.92 11.88
C GLU A 196 -10.44 11.62 13.24
N GLU A 197 -10.60 10.86 14.33
CA GLU A 197 -10.59 11.38 15.71
C GLU A 197 -9.19 11.85 16.15
N THR A 198 -8.12 11.20 15.69
CA THR A 198 -6.74 11.56 16.06
C THR A 198 -6.06 12.50 15.08
N ALA A 199 -6.58 12.73 13.86
CA ALA A 199 -5.89 13.48 12.81
C ALA A 199 -5.36 14.86 13.26
N ALA A 200 -6.18 15.65 13.96
CA ALA A 200 -5.76 16.97 14.45
C ALA A 200 -4.69 16.85 15.54
N LEU A 201 -4.86 15.88 16.44
CA LEU A 201 -3.95 15.61 17.55
C LEU A 201 -2.58 15.12 17.05
N ASP A 202 -2.58 14.24 16.06
CA ASP A 202 -1.36 13.68 15.45
C ASP A 202 -0.57 14.77 14.73
N ARG A 203 -1.23 15.67 14.00
CA ARG A 203 -0.58 16.85 13.39
C ARG A 203 0.11 17.72 14.43
N VAL A 204 -0.59 18.06 15.52
CA VAL A 204 -0.01 18.85 16.61
C VAL A 204 1.13 18.10 17.28
N THR A 205 1.02 16.78 17.45
CA THR A 205 2.06 15.95 18.05
C THR A 205 3.33 15.96 17.19
N VAL A 206 3.20 15.77 15.88
CA VAL A 206 4.33 15.83 14.94
C VAL A 206 4.95 17.23 14.90
N ALA A 207 4.14 18.28 14.83
CA ALA A 207 4.60 19.66 14.81
C ALA A 207 5.35 20.00 16.11
N LEU A 208 4.79 19.64 17.28
CA LEU A 208 5.40 19.85 18.58
C LEU A 208 6.71 19.06 18.73
N GLY A 209 6.73 17.81 18.27
CA GLY A 209 7.93 16.98 18.26
C GLY A 209 9.03 17.59 17.40
N THR A 210 8.69 17.99 16.18
CA THR A 210 9.61 18.63 15.22
C THR A 210 10.15 19.96 15.76
N PHE A 211 9.28 20.80 16.32
CA PHE A 211 9.68 22.05 16.97
C PHE A 211 10.65 21.80 18.12
N THR A 212 10.34 20.85 19.00
CA THR A 212 11.16 20.55 20.19
C THR A 212 12.58 20.09 19.85
N VAL A 213 12.77 19.40 18.72
CA VAL A 213 14.09 18.93 18.26
C VAL A 213 14.77 19.87 17.26
N SER A 214 14.06 20.87 16.75
CA SER A 214 14.64 21.90 15.87
C SER A 214 15.62 22.80 16.64
N PRO A 215 16.68 23.33 16.02
CA PRO A 215 17.62 24.24 16.70
C PRO A 215 16.93 25.46 17.32
N ASP A 216 15.99 26.06 16.60
CA ASP A 216 15.24 27.24 17.06
C ASP A 216 14.33 26.86 18.24
N GLY A 217 13.50 25.84 18.07
CA GLY A 217 12.57 25.43 19.12
C GLY A 217 13.27 24.85 20.35
N PHE A 218 14.43 24.19 20.20
CA PHE A 218 15.26 23.77 21.32
C PHE A 218 15.82 24.96 22.10
N THR A 219 16.32 25.98 21.39
CA THR A 219 16.88 27.19 21.99
C THR A 219 15.80 27.98 22.72
N ASP A 220 14.65 28.20 22.09
CA ASP A 220 13.49 28.88 22.69
C ASP A 220 12.96 28.12 23.90
N ALA A 221 12.75 26.80 23.78
CA ALA A 221 12.28 25.97 24.88
C ALA A 221 13.26 25.95 26.05
N THR A 222 14.56 26.07 25.79
CA THR A 222 15.60 26.10 26.82
C THR A 222 15.71 27.45 27.49
N ALA A 223 15.71 28.53 26.72
CA ALA A 223 15.70 29.90 27.24
C ALA A 223 14.48 30.16 28.12
N ALA A 224 13.32 29.61 27.76
CA ALA A 224 12.07 29.77 28.50
C ALA A 224 11.79 28.66 29.54
N HIS A 225 12.69 27.69 29.72
CA HIS A 225 12.52 26.53 30.61
C HIS A 225 11.21 25.72 30.39
N TYR A 226 10.72 25.66 29.14
CA TYR A 226 9.47 24.98 28.80
C TYR A 226 9.61 23.50 28.46
N GLN A 227 10.82 22.94 28.42
CA GLN A 227 11.01 21.53 28.00
C GLN A 227 10.18 20.52 28.81
N PRO A 228 10.05 20.65 30.15
CA PRO A 228 9.20 19.74 30.92
C PRO A 228 7.71 19.84 30.53
N VAL A 229 7.24 21.04 30.18
CA VAL A 229 5.86 21.28 29.75
C VAL A 229 5.64 20.69 28.37
N LEU A 230 6.49 21.03 27.39
CA LEU A 230 6.41 20.50 26.02
C LEU A 230 6.46 18.97 26.01
N ARG A 231 7.36 18.36 26.79
CA ARG A 231 7.44 16.89 26.94
C ARG A 231 6.18 16.29 27.53
N ARG A 232 5.58 16.92 28.56
CA ARG A 232 4.34 16.44 29.18
C ARG A 232 3.17 16.53 28.18
N THR A 233 3.03 17.65 27.50
CA THR A 233 1.98 17.91 26.49
C THR A 233 2.11 16.94 25.31
N HIS A 234 3.31 16.77 24.76
CA HIS A 234 3.57 15.78 23.71
C HIS A 234 3.20 14.37 24.18
N ARG A 235 3.62 13.98 25.39
CA ARG A 235 3.28 12.66 25.94
C ARG A 235 1.79 12.46 26.16
N SER A 236 1.04 13.49 26.57
CA SER A 236 -0.42 13.39 26.70
C SER A 236 -1.10 13.20 25.35
N PHE A 237 -0.66 13.92 24.32
CA PHE A 237 -1.22 13.78 22.97
C PHE A 237 -0.90 12.41 22.36
N VAL A 238 0.34 11.93 22.48
CA VAL A 238 0.71 10.58 22.06
C VAL A 238 -0.14 9.52 22.76
N ARG A 239 -0.35 9.64 24.08
CA ARG A 239 -1.19 8.69 24.82
C ARG A 239 -2.64 8.70 24.36
N GLN A 240 -3.22 9.88 24.18
CA GLN A 240 -4.60 10.01 23.72
C GLN A 240 -4.77 9.44 22.30
N SER A 241 -3.81 9.67 21.40
CA SER A 241 -3.79 9.04 20.06
C SER A 241 -3.63 7.52 20.16
N GLN A 242 -2.70 7.06 21.00
CA GLN A 242 -2.46 5.64 21.24
C GLN A 242 -3.71 4.91 21.76
N ASP A 243 -4.46 5.51 22.68
CA ASP A 243 -5.66 4.89 23.25
C ASP A 243 -6.73 4.63 22.16
N GLN A 244 -6.87 5.54 21.21
CA GLN A 244 -7.79 5.39 20.08
C GLN A 244 -7.33 4.30 19.10
N HIS A 245 -6.04 4.26 18.79
CA HIS A 245 -5.47 3.18 17.97
C HIS A 245 -5.58 1.81 18.65
N LEU A 246 -5.33 1.74 19.96
CA LEU A 246 -5.51 0.51 20.74
C LEU A 246 -6.98 0.06 20.76
N HIS A 247 -7.93 0.99 20.80
CA HIS A 247 -9.34 0.64 20.66
C HIS A 247 -9.65 0.01 19.29
N ALA A 248 -9.15 0.59 18.19
CA ALA A 248 -9.30 0.02 16.86
C ALA A 248 -8.64 -1.37 16.74
N ILE A 249 -7.42 -1.54 17.26
CA ILE A 249 -6.71 -2.83 17.31
C ILE A 249 -7.49 -3.87 18.10
N ASN A 250 -8.12 -3.48 19.22
CA ASN A 250 -8.95 -4.40 20.01
C ASN A 250 -10.21 -4.83 19.25
N VAL A 251 -10.84 -3.94 18.49
CA VAL A 251 -11.97 -4.28 17.62
C VAL A 251 -11.53 -5.23 16.51
N GLU A 252 -10.43 -4.93 15.82
CA GLU A 252 -9.81 -5.79 14.82
C GLU A 252 -9.52 -7.18 15.40
N THR A 253 -8.84 -7.26 16.54
CA THR A 253 -8.45 -8.53 17.17
C THR A 253 -9.67 -9.40 17.46
N LYS A 254 -10.74 -8.81 18.01
CA LYS A 254 -11.99 -9.53 18.28
C LYS A 254 -12.64 -10.02 16.99
N VAL A 255 -12.72 -9.17 15.97
CA VAL A 255 -13.32 -9.50 14.68
C VAL A 255 -12.54 -10.60 13.96
N LEU A 256 -11.20 -10.53 13.97
CA LEU A 256 -10.32 -11.54 13.40
C LEU A 256 -10.41 -12.87 14.16
N LEU A 257 -10.51 -12.84 15.49
CA LEU A 257 -10.68 -14.06 16.28
C LEU A 257 -11.99 -14.78 15.94
N TRP A 258 -13.10 -14.06 15.85
CA TRP A 258 -14.39 -14.62 15.42
C TRP A 258 -14.34 -15.12 13.98
N SER A 259 -13.67 -14.38 13.09
CA SER A 259 -13.48 -14.79 11.69
C SER A 259 -12.65 -16.07 11.59
N ALA A 260 -11.61 -16.22 12.41
CA ALA A 260 -10.77 -17.41 12.48
C ALA A 260 -11.55 -18.63 12.99
N LEU A 261 -12.37 -18.45 14.04
CA LEU A 261 -13.26 -19.51 14.54
C LEU A 261 -14.28 -19.95 13.47
N ALA A 262 -14.89 -18.99 12.77
CA ALA A 262 -15.82 -19.28 11.68
C ALA A 262 -15.12 -20.00 10.51
N THR A 263 -13.93 -19.54 10.13
CA THR A 263 -13.08 -20.16 9.11
C THR A 263 -12.77 -21.62 9.48
N ALA A 264 -12.31 -21.86 10.71
CA ALA A 264 -12.02 -23.20 11.22
C ALA A 264 -13.26 -24.10 11.22
N ALA A 265 -14.41 -23.58 11.66
CA ALA A 265 -15.67 -24.32 11.62
C ALA A 265 -16.07 -24.70 10.17
N CYS A 266 -15.91 -23.79 9.20
CA CYS A 266 -16.16 -24.07 7.78
C CYS A 266 -15.23 -25.16 7.23
N VAL A 267 -13.94 -25.13 7.59
CA VAL A 267 -12.97 -26.15 7.15
C VAL A 267 -13.31 -27.51 7.75
N VAL A 268 -13.59 -27.57 9.05
CA VAL A 268 -13.97 -28.83 9.72
C VAL A 268 -15.27 -29.38 9.15
N ALA A 269 -16.30 -28.54 8.94
CA ALA A 269 -17.54 -28.95 8.31
C ALA A 269 -17.32 -29.47 6.88
N GLY A 270 -16.42 -28.83 6.12
CA GLY A 270 -16.02 -29.28 4.78
C GLY A 270 -15.35 -30.66 4.79
N LEU A 271 -14.42 -30.88 5.70
CA LEU A 271 -13.75 -32.19 5.84
C LEU A 271 -14.73 -33.28 6.27
N LEU A 272 -15.62 -33.00 7.23
CA LEU A 272 -16.64 -33.96 7.68
C LEU A 272 -17.64 -34.31 6.58
N THR A 273 -18.08 -33.32 5.80
CA THR A 273 -19.00 -33.57 4.67
C THR A 273 -18.32 -34.36 3.54
N MET A 274 -17.06 -34.07 3.22
CA MET A 274 -16.29 -34.85 2.25
C MET A 274 -16.07 -36.30 2.73
N PHE A 275 -15.83 -36.48 4.04
CA PHE A 275 -15.73 -37.80 4.67
C PHE A 275 -17.04 -38.59 4.55
N GLN A 276 -18.17 -37.98 4.91
CA GLN A 276 -19.49 -38.60 4.80
C GLN A 276 -19.87 -38.92 3.35
N ALA A 277 -19.47 -38.09 2.40
CA ALA A 277 -19.71 -38.31 0.98
C ALA A 277 -18.81 -39.40 0.37
N GLY A 278 -17.84 -39.95 1.12
CA GLY A 278 -16.89 -40.96 0.61
C GLY A 278 -15.95 -40.43 -0.48
N THR A 279 -15.87 -39.11 -0.64
CA THR A 279 -15.01 -38.45 -1.66
C THR A 279 -13.61 -38.15 -1.15
N LEU A 280 -13.31 -38.57 0.09
CA LEU A 280 -12.10 -38.22 0.81
C LEU A 280 -10.95 -39.13 0.38
N THR A 281 -10.22 -38.70 -0.66
CA THR A 281 -8.94 -39.32 -1.04
C THR A 281 -7.82 -38.77 -0.17
N ALA A 282 -6.76 -39.56 0.06
CA ALA A 282 -5.59 -39.11 0.81
C ALA A 282 -4.95 -37.84 0.19
N SER A 283 -4.92 -37.78 -1.15
CA SER A 283 -4.48 -36.59 -1.89
C SER A 283 -5.43 -35.40 -1.69
N GLY A 284 -6.74 -35.61 -1.70
CA GLY A 284 -7.73 -34.56 -1.44
C GLY A 284 -7.57 -33.93 -0.06
N VAL A 285 -7.35 -34.72 0.99
CA VAL A 285 -7.11 -34.19 2.36
C VAL A 285 -5.81 -33.38 2.41
N ALA A 286 -4.72 -33.92 1.84
CA ALA A 286 -3.44 -33.24 1.86
C ALA A 286 -3.50 -31.90 1.10
N VAL A 287 -4.19 -31.87 -0.04
CA VAL A 287 -4.41 -30.65 -0.82
C VAL A 287 -5.27 -29.65 -0.05
N VAL A 288 -6.34 -30.08 0.63
CA VAL A 288 -7.17 -29.18 1.46
C VAL A 288 -6.35 -28.57 2.60
N ILE A 289 -5.56 -29.39 3.31
CA ILE A 289 -4.68 -28.93 4.39
C ILE A 289 -3.63 -27.95 3.85
N ALA A 290 -2.97 -28.28 2.74
CA ALA A 290 -1.99 -27.39 2.11
C ALA A 290 -2.63 -26.07 1.67
N SER A 291 -3.89 -26.10 1.21
CA SER A 291 -4.62 -24.92 0.76
C SER A 291 -5.07 -23.98 1.88
N VAL A 292 -5.07 -24.43 3.14
CA VAL A 292 -5.24 -23.53 4.30
C VAL A 292 -4.17 -22.44 4.30
N THR A 293 -2.95 -22.73 3.84
CA THR A 293 -1.90 -21.71 3.69
C THR A 293 -2.25 -20.64 2.65
N VAL A 294 -3.04 -21.00 1.62
CA VAL A 294 -3.49 -20.06 0.57
C VAL A 294 -4.67 -19.19 1.05
N MET A 295 -5.40 -19.59 2.09
CA MET A 295 -6.43 -18.73 2.69
C MET A 295 -5.85 -17.40 3.17
N GLY A 296 -4.64 -17.41 3.73
CA GLY A 296 -3.96 -16.16 4.12
C GLY A 296 -3.75 -15.22 2.92
N VAL A 297 -3.41 -15.78 1.74
CA VAL A 297 -3.26 -15.02 0.50
C VAL A 297 -4.60 -14.42 0.06
N LEU A 298 -5.67 -15.22 0.06
CA LEU A 298 -7.03 -14.78 -0.27
C LEU A 298 -7.50 -13.60 0.59
N ILE A 299 -7.27 -13.70 1.90
CA ILE A 299 -7.61 -12.64 2.87
C ILE A 299 -6.79 -11.38 2.57
N ASN A 300 -5.49 -11.53 2.32
CA ASN A 300 -4.60 -10.41 2.00
C ASN A 300 -4.95 -9.69 0.70
N VAL A 301 -5.54 -10.37 -0.31
CA VAL A 301 -6.04 -9.72 -1.53
C VAL A 301 -7.06 -8.64 -1.20
N VAL A 302 -7.97 -8.93 -0.26
CA VAL A 302 -9.05 -8.01 0.10
C VAL A 302 -8.53 -6.82 0.90
N PHE A 303 -7.61 -7.06 1.85
CA PHE A 303 -6.95 -5.97 2.58
C PHE A 303 -6.12 -5.08 1.66
N SER A 304 -5.29 -5.68 0.81
CA SER A 304 -4.43 -4.95 -0.13
C SER A 304 -5.24 -4.14 -1.15
N ALA A 305 -6.45 -4.60 -1.52
CA ALA A 305 -7.36 -3.83 -2.37
C ALA A 305 -7.80 -2.52 -1.70
N GLY A 306 -8.06 -2.53 -0.39
CA GLY A 306 -8.42 -1.33 0.35
C GLY A 306 -7.28 -0.30 0.41
N ASP A 307 -6.06 -0.76 0.67
CA ASP A 307 -4.86 0.08 0.63
C ASP A 307 -4.62 0.64 -0.78
N LEU A 308 -4.75 -0.20 -1.81
CA LEU A 308 -4.61 0.19 -3.21
C LEU A 308 -5.62 1.28 -3.60
N ILE A 309 -6.89 1.12 -3.20
CA ILE A 309 -7.94 2.12 -3.43
C ILE A 309 -7.58 3.41 -2.73
N ARG A 310 -7.24 3.37 -1.43
CA ARG A 310 -6.91 4.56 -0.65
C ARG A 310 -5.74 5.31 -1.27
N ASP A 311 -4.62 4.63 -1.50
CA ASP A 311 -3.38 5.28 -1.91
C ASP A 311 -3.44 5.75 -3.37
N SER A 312 -4.18 5.04 -4.24
CA SER A 312 -4.43 5.50 -5.61
C SER A 312 -5.18 6.84 -5.68
N LEU A 313 -6.03 7.17 -4.69
CA LEU A 313 -6.74 8.45 -4.64
C LEU A 313 -5.78 9.61 -4.33
N PHE A 314 -4.86 9.41 -3.39
CA PHE A 314 -3.84 10.42 -3.05
C PHE A 314 -2.89 10.63 -4.23
N VAL A 315 -2.36 9.54 -4.79
CA VAL A 315 -1.42 9.61 -5.91
C VAL A 315 -2.09 10.17 -7.17
N GLY A 316 -3.35 9.81 -7.44
CA GLY A 316 -4.10 10.36 -8.57
C GLY A 316 -4.25 11.89 -8.48
N ARG A 317 -4.66 12.41 -7.32
CA ARG A 317 -4.78 13.87 -7.10
C ARG A 317 -3.43 14.59 -7.23
N PHE A 318 -2.39 14.00 -6.67
CA PHE A 318 -1.02 14.50 -6.77
C PHE A 318 -0.56 14.61 -8.23
N LEU A 319 -0.71 13.53 -9.00
CA LEU A 319 -0.33 13.50 -10.42
C LEU A 319 -1.16 14.46 -11.27
N ASP A 320 -2.46 14.59 -11.00
CA ASP A 320 -3.34 15.54 -11.68
C ASP A 320 -2.90 16.99 -11.43
N ARG A 321 -2.51 17.32 -10.19
CA ARG A 321 -2.07 18.66 -9.81
C ARG A 321 -0.72 19.02 -10.43
N ILE A 322 0.28 18.15 -10.31
CA ILE A 322 1.59 18.37 -10.93
C ILE A 322 1.44 18.49 -12.46
N GLY A 323 0.68 17.60 -13.07
CA GLY A 323 0.43 17.62 -14.51
C GLY A 323 -0.32 18.86 -15.00
N ALA A 324 -0.99 19.61 -14.12
CA ALA A 324 -1.60 20.90 -14.44
C ALA A 324 -0.58 22.05 -14.38
N VAL A 325 0.34 22.03 -13.41
CA VAL A 325 1.40 23.04 -13.25
C VAL A 325 2.41 22.95 -14.39
N GLU A 326 2.83 21.74 -14.77
CA GLU A 326 3.83 21.54 -15.84
C GLU A 326 3.36 21.89 -17.25
N ARG A 327 2.06 22.09 -17.46
CA ARG A 327 1.56 22.63 -18.74
C ARG A 327 1.84 24.12 -18.88
N GLN A 328 2.25 24.78 -17.80
CA GLN A 328 2.71 26.16 -17.86
C GLN A 328 4.11 26.18 -18.49
N PRO A 329 4.40 27.18 -19.36
CA PRO A 329 5.72 27.30 -19.95
C PRO A 329 6.77 27.41 -18.84
N GLU A 330 7.86 26.65 -19.00
CA GLU A 330 8.98 26.70 -18.07
C GLU A 330 9.47 28.15 -17.97
N PRO A 331 9.71 28.69 -16.76
CA PRO A 331 10.23 30.04 -16.62
C PRO A 331 11.49 30.19 -17.47
N GLU A 332 11.57 31.24 -18.30
CA GLU A 332 12.78 31.50 -19.09
C GLU A 332 13.99 31.50 -18.16
N GLU A 333 15.03 30.74 -18.51
CA GLU A 333 16.28 30.76 -17.76
C GLU A 333 16.71 32.23 -17.54
N PRO A 334 17.08 32.60 -16.31
CA PRO A 334 17.41 33.99 -16.01
C PRO A 334 18.55 34.42 -16.93
N ARG A 335 18.24 35.36 -17.84
CA ARG A 335 19.24 35.94 -18.73
C ARG A 335 20.36 36.50 -17.86
N ARG A 336 21.59 36.08 -18.13
CA ARG A 336 22.78 36.60 -17.43
C ARG A 336 22.71 38.12 -17.44
N SER A 337 22.75 38.71 -16.25
CA SER A 337 22.72 40.17 -16.12
C SER A 337 23.84 40.76 -16.98
N SER A 338 23.52 41.83 -17.72
CA SER A 338 24.54 42.52 -18.52
C SER A 338 25.63 43.05 -17.57
N PRO A 339 26.92 42.80 -17.85
CA PRO A 339 27.99 43.35 -17.03
C PRO A 339 27.89 44.88 -17.00
N GLY A 340 27.72 45.47 -15.81
CA GLY A 340 27.67 46.94 -15.66
C GLY A 340 26.37 47.54 -15.12
N LEU A 341 25.51 46.76 -14.45
CA LEU A 341 24.35 47.29 -13.74
C LEU A 341 24.82 48.21 -12.59
N ARG A 342 24.78 49.54 -12.81
CA ARG A 342 25.33 50.56 -11.89
C ARG A 342 24.28 51.24 -11.02
N ALA A 343 23.00 51.18 -11.38
CA ALA A 343 21.91 51.79 -10.62
C ALA A 343 20.58 51.04 -10.88
N ILE A 344 19.75 50.96 -9.85
CA ILE A 344 18.34 50.53 -9.92
C ILE A 344 17.52 51.78 -9.64
N ALA A 345 16.75 52.25 -10.62
CA ALA A 345 15.81 53.36 -10.43
C ALA A 345 14.39 52.79 -10.33
N THR A 346 13.66 53.17 -9.28
CA THR A 346 12.24 52.86 -9.13
C THR A 346 11.46 54.16 -9.31
N ALA A 347 10.53 54.19 -10.26
CA ALA A 347 9.60 55.30 -10.44
C ALA A 347 8.18 54.81 -10.10
N GLU A 348 7.49 55.52 -9.21
CA GLU A 348 6.06 55.33 -8.90
C GLU A 348 5.66 53.92 -8.45
N LEU A 349 6.45 53.28 -7.59
CA LEU A 349 6.18 51.90 -7.16
C LEU A 349 5.20 51.87 -5.97
N GLY A 350 3.96 51.50 -6.23
CA GLY A 350 2.96 51.15 -5.21
C GLY A 350 2.90 49.64 -5.00
N PHE A 351 2.96 49.19 -3.74
CA PHE A 351 2.85 47.77 -3.39
C PHE A 351 1.75 47.56 -2.36
N THR A 352 0.97 46.50 -2.50
CA THR A 352 -0.03 46.10 -1.52
C THR A 352 -0.02 44.59 -1.42
N TYR A 353 0.10 44.08 -0.18
CA TYR A 353 0.01 42.64 0.07
C TYR A 353 -1.39 42.12 -0.32
N PRO A 354 -1.50 40.88 -0.82
CA PRO A 354 -2.79 40.28 -1.04
C PRO A 354 -3.63 40.30 0.25
N PRO A 355 -4.94 40.58 0.17
CA PRO A 355 -5.79 40.64 1.35
C PRO A 355 -5.75 39.30 2.08
N ARG A 356 -5.46 39.31 3.38
CA ARG A 356 -5.51 38.09 4.20
C ARG A 356 -6.93 37.52 4.15
N PRO A 357 -7.12 36.24 3.80
CA PRO A 357 -8.44 35.63 3.89
C PRO A 357 -8.93 35.71 5.35
N SER A 358 -10.11 36.28 5.54
CA SER A 358 -10.69 36.41 6.89
C SER A 358 -11.05 35.01 7.42
N PRO A 359 -10.78 34.71 8.70
CA PRO A 359 -11.02 33.38 9.29
C PRO A 359 -12.50 32.96 9.37
N HIS A 360 -13.43 33.78 8.87
CA HIS A 360 -14.88 33.58 8.93
C HIS A 360 -15.57 33.44 7.57
N SER A 361 -14.81 33.24 6.48
CA SER A 361 -15.42 32.94 5.19
C SER A 361 -15.74 31.44 5.15
N PRO A 362 -17.03 31.03 5.11
CA PRO A 362 -17.37 29.62 4.93
C PRO A 362 -16.90 29.14 3.55
N PRO A 363 -16.63 27.83 3.39
CA PRO A 363 -16.12 27.24 2.15
C PRO A 363 -17.07 27.35 0.97
#